data_AF-A0A420KGR6-F1
#
_entry.id   AF-A0A420KGR6-F1
#
_cell.length_a   1.000
_cell.length_b   1.000
_cell.length_c   1.000
_cell.angle_alpha   90.00
_cell.angle_beta   90.00
_cell.angle_gamma   90.00
#
_symmetry.space_group_name_H-M   'P 1'
#
loop_
_entity.id
_entity.type
_entity.pdbx_description
1 polymer ?
#
loop_
_entity_poly.entity_id
_entity_poly.type
_entity_poly.pdbx_seq_one_letter_code
_entity_poly.pdbx_strand_id
1 'polypeptide(L)'
;MNLRKIFIPLGIVALVIAAYRAYGLQGILTVSGGLVMWALLHYTRIMNVLQKARNNPIGYVGSAVMLNAKLRPGVNLMHVVAMTRALGEQLSAEGQQPEVYRWTDGTQSHVTCEFVNGRLARWELVRPAPQEDAAPTPAGES
;
A
#
# COMPACT_ATOMS: atom_id res chain seq x y z
N MET A 1 -16.45 -3.41 -21.89
CA MET A 1 -17.33 -2.52 -21.09
C MET A 1 -17.55 -3.14 -19.72
N ASN A 2 -17.37 -2.38 -18.64
CA ASN A 2 -17.43 -2.89 -17.26
C ASN A 2 -18.87 -3.26 -16.86
N LEU A 3 -19.33 -4.45 -17.28
CA LEU A 3 -20.65 -5.03 -16.95
C LEU A 3 -21.01 -4.89 -15.47
N ARG A 4 -20.03 -5.08 -14.59
CA ARG A 4 -20.18 -4.94 -13.13
C ARG A 4 -20.55 -3.52 -12.67
N LYS A 5 -20.15 -2.46 -13.39
CA LYS A 5 -20.56 -1.07 -13.08
C LYS A 5 -21.99 -0.76 -13.50
N ILE A 6 -22.60 -1.57 -14.37
CA ILE A 6 -23.97 -1.40 -14.88
C ILE A 6 -24.97 -2.26 -14.11
N PHE A 7 -24.61 -3.50 -13.75
CA PHE A 7 -25.52 -4.37 -13.00
C PHE A 7 -25.81 -3.88 -11.58
N ILE A 8 -24.84 -3.24 -10.92
CA ILE A 8 -25.00 -2.71 -9.55
C ILE A 8 -26.09 -1.62 -9.49
N PRO A 9 -26.04 -0.53 -10.29
CA PRO A 9 -27.09 0.48 -10.26
C PRO A 9 -28.44 -0.06 -10.75
N LEU A 10 -28.45 -0.96 -11.74
CA LEU A 10 -29.68 -1.57 -12.24
C LEU A 10 -30.37 -2.42 -11.17
N GLY A 11 -29.59 -3.18 -10.39
CA GLY A 11 -30.10 -3.98 -9.28
C GLY A 11 -30.71 -3.13 -8.16
N ILE A 12 -30.11 -1.98 -7.84
CA ILE A 12 -30.64 -1.04 -6.82
C ILE A 12 -32.00 -0.48 -7.27
N VAL A 13 -32.11 -0.06 -8.53
CA VAL A 13 -33.37 0.47 -9.09
C VAL A 13 -34.47 -0.60 -9.07
N ALA A 14 -34.15 -1.84 -9.46
CA ALA A 14 -35.10 -2.95 -9.41
C ALA A 14 -35.57 -3.27 -7.98
N LEU A 15 -34.67 -3.21 -7.00
CA LEU A 15 -34.98 -3.45 -5.58
C LEU A 15 -35.91 -2.37 -5.01
N VAL A 16 -35.68 -1.10 -5.36
CA VAL A 16 -36.53 0.02 -4.95
C VAL A 16 -37.93 -0.10 -5.55
N ILE A 17 -38.05 -0.45 -6.84
CA ILE A 17 -39.33 -0.65 -7.52
C ILE A 17 -40.10 -1.84 -6.91
N ALA A 18 -39.41 -2.96 -6.64
CA ALA A 18 -40.01 -4.13 -6.01
C ALA A 18 -40.50 -3.84 -4.58
N ALA A 19 -39.71 -3.12 -3.79
CA ALA A 19 -40.07 -2.74 -2.42
C ALA A 19 -41.25 -1.76 -2.37
N TYR A 20 -41.29 -0.80 -3.31
CA TYR A 20 -42.42 0.13 -3.44
C TYR A 20 -43.73 -0.60 -3.80
N ARG A 21 -43.66 -1.57 -4.72
CA ARG A 21 -44.83 -2.37 -5.11
C ARG A 21 -45.33 -3.32 -4.03
N ALA A 22 -44.45 -3.86 -3.19
CA ALA A 22 -44.82 -4.87 -2.20
C ALA A 22 -45.26 -4.30 -0.84
N TYR A 23 -44.66 -3.19 -0.38
CA TYR A 23 -44.84 -2.69 0.99
C TYR A 23 -45.12 -1.18 1.09
N GLY A 24 -45.33 -0.50 -0.04
CA GLY A 24 -45.61 0.94 -0.07
C GLY A 24 -44.53 1.78 0.61
N LEU A 25 -44.94 2.69 1.50
CA LEU A 25 -44.03 3.58 2.24
C LEU A 25 -43.09 2.82 3.21
N GLN A 26 -43.52 1.70 3.81
CA GLN A 26 -42.66 0.91 4.71
C GLN A 26 -41.51 0.24 3.95
N GLY A 27 -41.74 -0.22 2.72
CA GLY A 27 -40.70 -0.82 1.89
C GLY A 27 -39.55 0.15 1.57
N ILE A 28 -39.86 1.43 1.38
CA ILE A 28 -38.84 2.47 1.15
C ILE A 28 -37.95 2.64 2.40
N LEU A 29 -38.54 2.62 3.60
CA LEU A 29 -37.78 2.73 4.86
C LEU A 29 -36.86 1.52 5.09
N THR A 30 -37.33 0.31 4.74
CA THR A 30 -36.49 -0.89 4.85
C THR A 30 -35.33 -0.88 3.85
N VAL A 31 -35.60 -0.50 2.60
CA VAL A 31 -34.55 -0.41 1.56
C VAL A 31 -33.56 0.71 1.87
N SER A 32 -34.02 1.88 2.34
CA SER A 32 -33.13 2.96 2.72
C SER A 32 -32.25 2.58 3.91
N GLY A 33 -32.81 1.91 4.93
CA GLY A 33 -32.03 1.36 6.04
C GLY A 33 -30.98 0.34 5.59
N GLY A 34 -31.35 -0.60 4.72
CA GLY A 34 -30.43 -1.56 4.13
C GLY A 34 -29.35 -0.90 3.27
N LEU A 35 -29.69 0.15 2.51
CA LEU A 35 -28.76 0.92 1.69
C LEU A 35 -27.76 1.69 2.55
N VAL A 36 -28.23 2.32 3.64
CA VAL A 36 -27.38 3.02 4.60
C VAL A 36 -26.43 2.04 5.29
N MET A 37 -26.94 0.92 5.80
CA MET A 37 -26.12 -0.16 6.38
C MET A 37 -25.06 -0.66 5.38
N TRP A 38 -25.46 -0.92 4.14
CA TRP A 38 -24.55 -1.34 3.08
C TRP A 38 -23.49 -0.28 2.77
N ALA A 39 -23.88 1.00 2.70
CA ALA A 39 -22.97 2.12 2.45
C ALA A 39 -21.96 2.27 3.60
N LEU A 40 -22.39 2.14 4.86
CA LEU A 40 -21.51 2.13 6.04
C LEU A 40 -20.52 0.95 5.99
N LEU A 41 -20.97 -0.26 5.63
CA LEU A 41 -20.07 -1.42 5.45
C LEU A 41 -19.09 -1.23 4.29
N HIS A 42 -19.54 -0.61 3.20
CA HIS A 42 -18.68 -0.30 2.05
C HIS A 42 -17.62 0.75 2.44
N TYR A 43 -18.04 1.79 3.13
CA TYR A 43 -17.17 2.86 3.61
C TYR A 43 -16.14 2.36 4.62
N THR A 44 -16.56 1.59 5.63
CA THR A 44 -15.65 0.98 6.62
C THR A 44 -14.67 0.00 5.97
N ARG A 45 -15.09 -0.79 4.98
CA ARG A 45 -14.18 -1.64 4.20
C ARG A 45 -13.11 -0.83 3.47
N ILE A 46 -13.48 0.29 2.84
CA ILE A 46 -12.51 1.17 2.15
C ILE A 46 -11.59 1.85 3.17
N MET A 47 -12.15 2.35 4.28
CA MET A 47 -11.39 3.03 5.34
C MET A 47 -10.39 2.10 6.03
N ASN A 48 -10.73 0.83 6.26
CA ASN A 48 -9.79 -0.15 6.84
C ASN A 48 -8.60 -0.43 5.91
N VAL A 49 -8.81 -0.44 4.60
CA VAL A 49 -7.71 -0.58 3.62
C VAL A 49 -6.83 0.67 3.60
N LEU A 50 -7.44 1.86 3.70
CA LEU A 50 -6.73 3.14 3.73
C LEU A 50 -5.94 3.34 5.04
N GLN A 51 -6.51 2.95 6.18
CA GLN A 51 -5.84 2.96 7.49
C GLN A 51 -4.61 2.03 7.50
N LYS A 52 -4.69 0.88 6.81
CA LYS A 52 -3.56 -0.03 6.66
C LYS A 52 -2.43 0.53 5.78
N ALA A 53 -2.74 1.49 4.90
CA ALA A 53 -1.74 2.22 4.10
C ALA A 53 -1.18 3.46 4.84
N ARG A 54 -2.00 4.15 5.64
CA ARG A 54 -1.61 5.33 6.44
C ARG A 54 -0.63 4.98 7.57
N ASN A 55 -0.61 3.73 8.03
CA ASN A 55 0.27 3.28 9.11
C ASN A 55 1.65 2.81 8.65
N ASN A 56 1.99 2.92 7.36
CA ASN A 56 3.33 2.54 6.91
C ASN A 56 4.32 3.65 7.30
N PRO A 57 5.30 3.37 8.18
CA PRO A 57 6.29 4.37 8.56
C PRO A 57 7.06 4.87 7.33
N ILE A 58 7.56 6.10 7.41
CA ILE A 58 8.42 6.68 6.37
C ILE A 58 9.58 5.70 6.13
N GLY A 59 9.85 5.42 4.86
CA GLY A 59 10.87 4.46 4.44
C GLY A 59 10.44 3.00 4.55
N TYR A 60 9.17 2.65 4.77
CA TYR A 60 8.76 1.23 4.82
C TYR A 60 8.37 0.66 3.45
N VAL A 61 8.77 -0.59 3.17
CA VAL A 61 8.23 -1.37 2.05
C VAL A 61 7.91 -2.80 2.48
N GLY A 62 6.85 -3.38 1.91
CA GLY A 62 6.43 -4.74 2.25
C GLY A 62 7.46 -5.83 1.90
N SER A 63 8.32 -5.59 0.90
CA SER A 63 9.47 -6.44 0.57
C SER A 63 10.48 -5.66 -0.28
N ALA A 64 11.72 -5.53 0.20
CA ALA A 64 12.80 -4.87 -0.50
C ALA A 64 13.16 -5.60 -1.80
N VAL A 65 13.14 -6.94 -1.78
CA VAL A 65 13.41 -7.78 -2.96
C VAL A 65 12.36 -7.57 -4.05
N MET A 66 11.08 -7.53 -3.70
CA MET A 66 10.02 -7.31 -4.68
C MET A 66 10.06 -5.88 -5.25
N LEU A 67 10.43 -4.89 -4.42
CA LEU A 67 10.65 -3.54 -4.91
C LEU A 67 11.79 -3.52 -5.93
N ASN A 68 12.96 -4.05 -5.56
CA ASN A 68 14.13 -4.18 -6.44
C ASN A 68 13.78 -4.83 -7.80
N ALA A 69 12.98 -5.90 -7.80
CA ALA A 69 12.57 -6.58 -9.03
C ALA A 69 11.63 -5.77 -9.92
N LYS A 70 10.89 -4.80 -9.36
CA LYS A 70 9.94 -3.96 -10.11
C LYS A 70 10.55 -2.63 -10.54
N LEU A 71 11.69 -2.22 -9.98
CA LEU A 71 12.38 -0.99 -10.35
C LEU A 71 12.91 -1.08 -11.78
N ARG A 72 12.83 0.05 -12.49
CA ARG A 72 13.31 0.19 -13.87
C ARG A 72 13.97 1.55 -14.02
N PRO A 73 15.01 1.69 -14.86
CA PRO A 73 15.63 2.98 -15.10
C PRO A 73 14.60 4.00 -15.61
N GLY A 74 14.69 5.24 -15.13
CA GLY A 74 13.85 6.34 -15.58
C GLY A 74 12.45 6.44 -14.96
N VAL A 75 12.05 5.51 -14.07
CA VAL A 75 10.79 5.67 -13.32
C VAL A 75 10.89 6.88 -12.38
N ASN A 76 9.79 7.61 -12.23
CA ASN A 76 9.74 8.79 -11.37
C ASN A 76 9.64 8.37 -9.88
N LEU A 77 10.18 9.18 -8.97
CA LEU A 77 9.99 9.05 -7.52
C LEU A 77 8.52 8.78 -7.12
N MET A 78 7.58 9.52 -7.70
CA MET A 78 6.14 9.36 -7.42
C MET A 78 5.62 7.97 -7.82
N HIS A 79 6.18 7.37 -8.87
CA HIS A 79 5.83 6.00 -9.26
C HIS A 79 6.30 5.00 -8.20
N VAL A 80 7.52 5.18 -7.68
CA VAL A 80 8.08 4.32 -6.62
C VAL A 80 7.25 4.45 -5.33
N VAL A 81 6.91 5.67 -4.92
CA VAL A 81 6.03 5.94 -3.78
C VAL A 81 4.65 5.28 -3.96
N ALA A 82 4.07 5.34 -5.15
CA ALA A 82 2.80 4.67 -5.44
C ALA A 82 2.90 3.14 -5.34
N MET A 83 4.05 2.56 -5.73
CA MET A 83 4.31 1.12 -5.64
C MET A 83 4.51 0.64 -4.20
N THR A 84 5.23 1.41 -3.38
CA THR A 84 5.52 1.06 -1.98
C THR A 84 4.38 1.45 -1.03
N ARG A 85 3.53 2.41 -1.45
CA ARG A 85 2.52 3.09 -0.62
C ARG A 85 3.12 3.74 0.63
N ALA A 86 4.38 4.17 0.53
CA ALA A 86 5.11 4.83 1.59
C ALA A 86 6.09 5.84 0.99
N LEU A 87 6.24 6.98 1.66
CA LEU A 87 7.31 7.92 1.35
C LEU A 87 8.66 7.23 1.60
N GLY A 88 9.65 7.50 0.75
CA GLY A 88 11.02 7.04 0.99
C GLY A 88 11.65 7.85 2.13
N GLU A 89 12.54 7.23 2.88
CA GLU A 89 13.41 7.96 3.81
C GLU A 89 14.47 8.71 3.00
N GLN A 90 14.45 10.04 3.05
CA GLN A 90 15.41 10.87 2.33
C GLN A 90 16.77 10.83 3.03
N LEU A 91 17.80 10.40 2.31
CA LEU A 91 19.18 10.32 2.81
C LEU A 91 20.05 11.48 2.29
N SER A 92 19.67 12.12 1.19
CA SER A 92 20.33 13.31 0.66
C SER A 92 19.83 14.58 1.35
N ALA A 93 20.66 15.63 1.40
CA ALA A 93 20.20 16.95 1.84
C ALA A 93 19.07 17.47 0.94
N GLU A 94 18.19 18.29 1.50
CA GLU A 94 17.08 18.89 0.76
C GLU A 94 17.61 19.74 -0.41
N GLY A 95 17.08 19.51 -1.61
CA GLY A 95 17.50 20.20 -2.84
C GLY A 95 18.83 19.73 -3.44
N GLN A 96 19.48 18.70 -2.88
CA GLN A 96 20.74 18.17 -3.41
C GLN A 96 20.51 17.04 -4.42
N GLN A 97 21.26 17.07 -5.52
CA GLN A 97 21.27 16.01 -6.53
C GLN A 97 22.57 15.17 -6.46
N PRO A 98 22.50 13.84 -6.63
CA PRO A 98 21.28 13.04 -6.78
C PRO A 98 20.44 12.97 -5.49
N GLU A 99 19.12 12.93 -5.62
CA GLU A 99 18.22 12.73 -4.51
C GLU A 99 18.23 11.25 -4.12
N VAL A 100 18.57 10.94 -2.87
CA VAL A 100 18.72 9.56 -2.39
C VAL A 100 17.58 9.22 -1.45
N TYR A 101 16.83 8.16 -1.77
CA TYR A 101 15.70 7.68 -0.96
C TYR A 101 15.86 6.20 -0.61
N ARG A 102 15.56 5.83 0.64
CA ARG A 102 15.63 4.46 1.14
C ARG A 102 14.25 3.91 1.48
N TRP A 103 14.02 2.66 1.12
CA TRP A 103 12.92 1.85 1.63
C TRP A 103 13.43 0.56 2.27
N THR A 104 13.11 0.34 3.53
CA THR A 104 13.48 -0.81 4.35
C THR A 104 12.26 -1.69 4.60
N ASP A 105 12.44 -3.01 4.51
CA ASP A 105 11.40 -3.99 4.83
C ASP A 105 11.52 -4.53 6.26
N GLY A 106 10.57 -5.38 6.66
CA GLY A 106 10.54 -5.97 8.00
C GLY A 106 11.70 -6.92 8.30
N THR A 107 12.50 -7.31 7.32
CA THR A 107 13.70 -8.16 7.49
C THR A 107 14.98 -7.32 7.63
N GLN A 108 14.86 -6.00 7.74
CA GLN A 108 15.96 -5.02 7.66
C GLN A 108 16.68 -4.97 6.32
N SER A 109 16.18 -5.67 5.29
CA SER A 109 16.65 -5.49 3.92
C SER A 109 16.15 -4.14 3.42
N HIS A 110 16.98 -3.41 2.69
CA HIS A 110 16.61 -2.08 2.20
C HIS A 110 17.04 -1.86 0.75
N VAL A 111 16.25 -1.08 0.03
CA VAL A 111 16.57 -0.60 -1.30
C VAL A 111 16.84 0.89 -1.23
N THR A 112 18.05 1.28 -1.62
CA THR A 112 18.45 2.68 -1.78
C THR A 112 18.30 3.05 -3.24
N CYS A 113 17.51 4.06 -3.54
CA CYS A 113 17.24 4.56 -4.88
C CYS A 113 17.81 5.95 -5.03
N GLU A 114 18.41 6.22 -6.19
CA GLU A 114 18.94 7.53 -6.52
C GLU A 114 18.23 8.12 -7.71
N PHE A 115 17.78 9.36 -7.53
CA PHE A 115 17.02 10.08 -8.51
C PHE A 115 17.83 11.29 -8.99
N VAL A 116 17.98 11.40 -10.31
CA VAL A 116 18.56 12.57 -10.97
C VAL A 116 17.42 13.27 -11.68
N ASN A 117 17.17 14.53 -11.33
CA ASN A 117 16.00 15.29 -11.80
C ASN A 117 14.66 14.52 -11.60
N GLY A 118 14.48 13.90 -10.43
CA GLY A 118 13.28 13.14 -10.08
C GLY A 118 13.08 11.81 -10.82
N ARG A 119 14.07 11.34 -11.60
CA ARG A 119 14.04 10.05 -12.30
C ARG A 119 15.09 9.09 -11.76
N LEU A 120 14.68 7.82 -11.58
CA LEU A 120 15.54 6.78 -11.05
C LEU A 120 16.73 6.52 -11.98
N ALA A 121 17.92 6.85 -11.49
CA ALA A 121 19.19 6.67 -12.18
C ALA A 121 19.85 5.35 -11.77
N ARG A 122 19.93 5.08 -10.46
CA ARG A 122 20.45 3.82 -9.92
C ARG A 122 19.67 3.39 -8.69
N TRP A 123 19.74 2.10 -8.38
CA TRP A 123 19.24 1.57 -7.12
C TRP A 123 20.11 0.39 -6.67
N GLU A 124 20.15 0.18 -5.37
CA GLU A 124 20.91 -0.89 -4.75
C GLU A 124 20.06 -1.58 -3.70
N LEU A 125 20.06 -2.91 -3.71
CA LEU A 125 19.42 -3.74 -2.69
C LEU A 125 20.50 -4.22 -1.72
N VAL A 126 20.41 -3.79 -0.46
CA VAL A 126 21.27 -4.25 0.63
C VAL A 126 20.45 -5.18 1.51
N ARG A 127 21.01 -6.37 1.75
CA ARG A 127 20.47 -7.31 2.74
C ARG A 127 21.38 -7.32 3.96
N PRO A 128 20.85 -7.32 5.19
CA PRO A 128 21.68 -7.48 6.38
C PRO A 128 22.42 -8.82 6.30
N ALA A 129 23.69 -8.82 6.71
CA ALA A 129 24.43 -10.07 6.86
C ALA A 129 23.71 -10.93 7.90
N PRO A 130 23.65 -12.27 7.72
CA PRO A 130 23.28 -13.16 8.81
C PRO A 130 24.20 -12.82 9.99
N GLN A 131 23.61 -12.43 11.11
CA GLN A 131 24.38 -12.25 12.33
C GLN A 131 24.93 -13.63 12.67
N GLU A 132 26.22 -13.84 12.45
CA GLU A 132 26.92 -15.04 12.90
C GLU A 132 26.73 -15.09 14.41
N ASP A 133 25.87 -16.00 14.85
CA ASP A 133 25.75 -16.42 16.24
C ASP A 133 27.18 -16.63 16.76
N ALA A 134 27.49 -15.91 17.83
CA ALA A 134 28.77 -15.92 18.50
C ALA A 134 29.29 -17.37 18.62
N ALA A 135 30.44 -17.62 17.98
CA ALA A 135 31.18 -18.86 18.18
C ALA A 135 31.34 -19.10 19.70
N PRO A 136 31.02 -20.30 20.21
CA PRO A 136 31.20 -20.58 21.62
C PRO A 136 32.70 -20.51 21.92
N THR A 137 33.10 -19.56 22.77
CA THR A 137 34.45 -19.49 23.33
C THR A 137 34.75 -20.85 23.96
N PRO A 138 35.74 -21.62 23.49
CA PRO A 138 36.15 -22.83 24.20
C PRO A 138 36.73 -22.37 25.53
N ALA A 139 36.06 -22.73 26.62
CA ALA A 139 36.57 -22.55 27.97
C ALA A 139 37.90 -23.33 28.06
N GLY A 140 39.00 -22.57 28.15
CA GLY A 140 40.33 -23.12 28.31
C GLY A 140 40.40 -23.98 29.58
N GLU A 141 40.95 -25.17 29.40
CA GLU A 141 41.49 -26.01 30.47
C GLU A 141 42.58 -25.24 31.22
N SER A 142 42.49 -25.23 32.54
CA SER A 142 43.62 -25.04 33.46
C SER A 142 43.33 -25.73 34.78
#